data_AF-A0A078HEL9-F1
#
_entry.id   AF-A0A078HEL9-F1
#
_cell.length_a   1.000
_cell.length_b   1.000
_cell.length_c   1.000
_cell.angle_alpha   90.00
_cell.angle_beta   90.00
_cell.angle_gamma   90.00
#
_symmetry.space_group_name_H-M   'P 1'
#
loop_
_entity.id
_entity.type
_entity.pdbx_description
1 polymer ?
#
loop_
_entity_poly.entity_id
_entity_poly.type
_entity_poly.pdbx_seq_one_letter_code
_entity_poly.pdbx_strand_id
1 'polypeptide(L)'
;MGEDEAIDFESLKQTLVFWNIDDYPIPVDATNNLGPIFGDISKALHLMGFRDGHMTVWLYSEQLNYDRKEVGEAEVIYHYLPQSMSYSAALYKVPAMTLYMIQYASNIGPGPVNLLVIAKPKRELHRVLQCLKSRRHNVLIVEPPPPDEKFLFSVDSLLENARFLGGGKPRFKALLSHYALEYDTSQDYYVKIKEDVSKTVDFSERIPTVKGVRTAVFWDAVDCPFPLSSTPDEIYHSIASALVAKGFSARIKIWAYLDDDKKGSWRDVLLGDKTWASRIYFLPGGDKASRRIRMLNDMYLWERDSSRSTRSYEASLVLFADQFKDDAYYVHMLQKLLNDRRCDLVLVNPTLDINKPETPEWPGLLLDKGASWFADETSEISEEPSPQKHEAEEEIPEKLPVMSDMDYCRFGD
;
A
#
# COMPACT_ATOMS: atom_id res chain seq x y z
N MET A 1 -4.73 37.19 14.42
CA MET A 1 -5.15 35.89 13.87
C MET A 1 -5.69 36.17 12.48
N GLY A 2 -5.26 35.42 11.46
CA GLY A 2 -6.00 35.40 10.20
C GLY A 2 -7.26 34.55 10.38
N GLU A 3 -8.24 34.72 9.51
CA GLU A 3 -9.35 33.77 9.41
C GLU A 3 -8.83 32.49 8.73
N ASP A 4 -9.09 31.32 9.31
CA ASP A 4 -8.76 30.03 8.66
C ASP A 4 -9.50 29.96 7.31
N GLU A 5 -8.76 29.93 6.20
CA GLU A 5 -9.34 29.91 4.87
C GLU A 5 -10.25 28.68 4.69
N ALA A 6 -11.52 28.91 4.34
CA ALA A 6 -12.51 27.86 4.24
C ALA A 6 -12.47 27.21 2.85
N ILE A 7 -12.41 25.88 2.79
CA ILE A 7 -12.20 25.13 1.54
C ILE A 7 -13.47 24.33 1.17
N ASP A 8 -13.89 24.49 -0.08
CA ASP A 8 -15.02 23.80 -0.72
C ASP A 8 -14.65 22.37 -1.16
N PHE A 9 -15.58 21.41 -1.05
CA PHE A 9 -15.36 20.00 -1.42
C PHE A 9 -16.66 19.23 -1.79
N GLU A 10 -16.52 18.02 -2.34
CA GLU A 10 -17.64 17.11 -2.65
C GLU A 10 -18.09 16.28 -1.42
N SER A 11 -19.34 16.46 -0.97
CA SER A 11 -19.83 15.84 0.28
C SER A 11 -20.23 14.36 0.16
N LEU A 12 -20.87 13.96 -0.95
CA LEU A 12 -21.66 12.72 -1.07
C LEU A 12 -20.83 11.45 -1.29
N LYS A 13 -19.54 11.46 -0.92
CA LYS A 13 -18.58 10.36 -1.14
C LYS A 13 -18.26 9.66 0.19
N GLN A 14 -17.96 8.37 0.12
CA GLN A 14 -17.60 7.56 1.30
C GLN A 14 -16.45 8.22 2.07
N THR A 15 -16.55 8.20 3.41
CA THR A 15 -15.49 8.70 4.30
C THR A 15 -14.74 7.54 4.94
N LEU A 16 -13.44 7.47 4.68
CA LEU A 16 -12.51 6.54 5.29
C LEU A 16 -11.81 7.23 6.47
N VAL A 17 -12.00 6.72 7.68
CA VAL A 17 -11.35 7.21 8.90
C VAL A 17 -10.17 6.30 9.22
N PHE A 18 -8.95 6.83 9.20
CA PHE A 18 -7.73 6.10 9.56
C PHE A 18 -7.20 6.63 10.89
N TRP A 19 -7.28 5.82 11.94
CA TRP A 19 -6.96 6.24 13.31
C TRP A 19 -5.86 5.34 13.90
N ASN A 20 -4.69 5.92 14.15
CA ASN A 20 -3.63 5.27 14.90
C ASN A 20 -3.91 5.39 16.40
N ILE A 21 -4.27 4.28 17.05
CA ILE A 21 -4.62 4.24 18.47
C ILE A 21 -3.38 4.23 19.39
N ASP A 22 -2.18 4.01 18.86
CA ASP A 22 -0.94 4.26 19.62
C ASP A 22 -0.64 5.77 19.70
N ASP A 23 -1.05 6.51 18.66
CA ASP A 23 -0.87 7.95 18.61
C ASP A 23 -1.90 8.71 19.45
N TYR A 24 -3.16 8.30 19.32
CA TYR A 24 -4.30 8.84 20.05
C TYR A 24 -5.12 7.68 20.65
N PRO A 25 -4.82 7.23 21.88
CA PRO A 25 -5.48 6.09 22.50
C PRO A 25 -7.00 6.22 22.62
N ILE A 26 -7.68 5.09 22.49
CA ILE A 26 -9.12 4.96 22.81
C ILE A 26 -9.34 5.36 24.28
N PRO A 27 -10.30 6.25 24.58
CA PRO A 27 -10.67 6.59 25.95
C PRO A 27 -11.04 5.35 26.79
N VAL A 28 -10.53 5.27 28.02
CA VAL A 28 -10.62 4.08 28.88
C VAL A 28 -12.08 3.68 29.17
N ASP A 29 -12.96 4.67 29.27
CA ASP A 29 -14.41 4.56 29.44
C ASP A 29 -15.15 4.09 28.18
N ALA A 30 -14.58 4.26 26.98
CA ALA A 30 -15.14 3.80 25.70
C ALA A 30 -14.66 2.39 25.27
N THR A 31 -13.73 1.76 26.02
CA THR A 31 -13.12 0.47 25.67
C THR A 31 -14.10 -0.66 25.37
N ASN A 32 -15.26 -0.69 26.05
CA ASN A 32 -16.30 -1.69 25.84
C ASN A 32 -17.39 -1.26 24.83
N ASN A 33 -17.40 -0.02 24.37
CA ASN A 33 -18.38 0.48 23.39
C ASN A 33 -17.86 1.74 22.66
N LEU A 34 -17.40 1.56 21.42
CA LEU A 34 -16.93 2.65 20.56
C LEU A 34 -18.07 3.38 19.81
N GLY A 35 -19.31 2.90 19.89
CA GLY A 35 -20.47 3.46 19.20
C GLY A 35 -20.70 4.96 19.47
N PRO A 36 -20.57 5.48 20.71
CA PRO A 36 -20.64 6.91 20.99
C PRO A 36 -19.56 7.73 20.28
N ILE A 37 -18.32 7.25 20.27
CA ILE A 37 -17.19 7.92 19.59
C ILE A 37 -17.41 7.95 18.07
N PHE A 38 -17.79 6.83 17.47
CA PHE A 38 -18.10 6.78 16.04
C PHE A 38 -19.33 7.64 15.70
N GLY A 39 -20.30 7.74 16.61
CA GLY A 39 -21.42 8.67 16.52
C GLY A 39 -20.99 10.14 16.53
N ASP A 40 -20.06 10.53 17.39
CA ASP A 40 -19.55 11.91 17.48
C ASP A 40 -18.63 12.26 16.30
N ILE A 41 -17.79 11.33 15.83
CA ILE A 41 -17.04 11.48 14.56
C ILE A 41 -18.00 11.68 13.38
N SER A 42 -19.08 10.87 13.29
CA SER A 42 -20.08 11.01 12.23
C SER A 42 -20.84 12.35 12.30
N LYS A 43 -21.21 12.82 13.49
CA LYS A 43 -21.82 14.16 13.69
C LYS A 43 -20.86 15.29 13.28
N ALA A 44 -19.60 15.22 13.70
CA ALA A 44 -18.59 16.21 13.36
C ALA A 44 -18.39 16.29 11.85
N LEU A 45 -18.23 15.14 11.18
CA LEU A 45 -18.15 15.02 9.72
C LEU A 45 -19.39 15.63 9.02
N HIS A 46 -20.61 15.35 9.48
CA HIS A 46 -21.84 15.93 8.92
C HIS A 46 -21.90 17.46 9.07
N LEU A 47 -21.41 18.01 10.19
CA LEU A 47 -21.34 19.45 10.45
C LEU A 47 -20.25 20.15 9.62
N MET A 48 -19.10 19.51 9.42
CA MET A 48 -18.04 19.94 8.49
C MET A 48 -18.50 19.93 7.02
N GLY A 49 -19.41 19.03 6.67
CA GLY A 49 -20.04 18.95 5.36
C GLY A 49 -19.98 17.59 4.67
N PHE A 50 -19.35 16.59 5.28
CA PHE A 50 -19.31 15.21 4.80
C PHE A 50 -20.65 14.52 5.11
N ARG A 51 -21.65 14.82 4.28
CA ARG A 51 -23.04 14.41 4.47
C ARG A 51 -23.41 13.20 3.61
N ASP A 52 -24.28 12.37 4.16
CA ASP A 52 -25.00 11.28 3.49
C ASP A 52 -24.12 10.15 2.89
N GLY A 53 -22.80 10.24 3.00
CA GLY A 53 -21.85 9.18 2.70
C GLY A 53 -21.63 8.21 3.88
N HIS A 54 -21.45 6.93 3.58
CA HIS A 54 -21.09 5.90 4.58
C HIS A 54 -19.71 6.18 5.19
N MET A 55 -19.56 5.91 6.49
CA MET A 55 -18.28 6.03 7.21
C MET A 55 -17.65 4.65 7.44
N THR A 56 -16.38 4.47 7.10
CA THR A 56 -15.64 3.24 7.38
C THR A 56 -14.43 3.58 8.23
N VAL A 57 -14.34 3.01 9.44
CA VAL A 57 -13.28 3.31 10.40
C VAL A 57 -12.27 2.17 10.48
N TRP A 58 -11.00 2.52 10.30
CA TRP A 58 -9.86 1.63 10.41
C TRP A 58 -8.99 2.06 11.59
N LEU A 59 -8.93 1.21 12.62
CA LEU A 59 -8.10 1.42 13.81
C LEU A 59 -6.77 0.69 13.61
N TYR A 60 -5.65 1.35 13.95
CA TYR A 60 -4.29 0.82 13.76
C TYR A 60 -3.45 0.88 15.03
N SER A 61 -2.72 -0.19 15.32
CA SER A 61 -1.70 -0.22 16.38
C SER A 61 -0.50 -1.06 15.97
N GLU A 62 0.69 -0.57 16.31
CA GLU A 62 1.98 -1.26 16.24
C GLU A 62 2.20 -2.13 17.51
N GLN A 63 1.48 -1.85 18.61
CA GLN A 63 1.75 -2.36 19.95
C GLN A 63 0.87 -3.51 20.44
N LEU A 64 -0.23 -3.85 19.75
CA LEU A 64 -1.16 -4.89 20.18
C LEU A 64 -0.50 -6.27 20.31
N ASN A 65 -0.61 -6.90 21.47
CA ASN A 65 -0.31 -8.32 21.67
C ASN A 65 -1.60 -9.05 22.03
N TYR A 66 -2.19 -9.75 21.05
CA TYR A 66 -3.30 -10.68 21.28
C TYR A 66 -2.76 -12.12 21.28
N ASP A 67 -3.41 -13.04 22.00
CA ASP A 67 -2.84 -14.35 22.28
C ASP A 67 -2.85 -15.28 21.05
N ARG A 68 -1.81 -16.10 20.91
CA ARG A 68 -1.47 -16.81 19.69
C ARG A 68 -2.22 -18.13 19.56
N LYS A 69 -3.19 -18.21 18.64
CA LYS A 69 -3.57 -19.49 17.99
C LYS A 69 -4.37 -19.39 16.69
N GLU A 70 -3.91 -18.58 15.74
CA GLU A 70 -4.13 -18.75 14.28
C GLU A 70 -3.29 -17.70 13.56
N VAL A 71 -2.09 -18.10 13.10
CA VAL A 71 -1.08 -17.17 12.55
C VAL A 71 -0.77 -17.59 11.12
N GLY A 72 -1.56 -17.05 10.17
CA GLY A 72 -1.50 -17.37 8.74
C GLY A 72 -1.80 -16.20 7.79
N GLU A 73 -2.36 -15.10 8.28
CA GLU A 73 -2.31 -13.78 7.66
C GLU A 73 -1.70 -12.80 8.67
N ALA A 74 -0.98 -11.77 8.20
CA ALA A 74 -0.06 -10.99 9.04
C ALA A 74 -0.75 -10.03 10.02
N GLU A 75 -1.22 -10.58 11.14
CA GLU A 75 -1.91 -9.90 12.27
C GLU A 75 -3.06 -8.96 11.84
N VAL A 76 -3.67 -9.28 10.69
CA VAL A 76 -4.91 -8.65 10.20
C VAL A 76 -6.10 -9.22 10.96
N ILE A 77 -6.17 -8.90 12.25
CA ILE A 77 -7.22 -9.36 13.16
C ILE A 77 -8.52 -8.61 12.82
N TYR A 78 -9.27 -9.10 11.83
CA TYR A 78 -10.57 -8.58 11.38
C TYR A 78 -11.67 -8.72 12.45
N HIS A 79 -11.51 -8.06 13.60
CA HIS A 79 -12.57 -7.83 14.56
C HIS A 79 -13.52 -6.76 14.00
N TYR A 80 -14.59 -7.23 13.37
CA TYR A 80 -15.73 -6.40 13.01
C TYR A 80 -16.34 -5.78 14.28
N LEU A 81 -16.08 -4.50 14.47
CA LEU A 81 -16.74 -3.69 15.50
C LEU A 81 -18.20 -3.43 15.09
N PRO A 82 -19.10 -3.06 16.03
CA PRO A 82 -20.54 -3.03 15.78
C PRO A 82 -20.93 -2.22 14.54
N GLN A 83 -21.40 -2.91 13.50
CA GLN A 83 -21.85 -2.29 12.26
C GLN A 83 -23.24 -1.64 12.47
N SER A 84 -23.42 -0.47 11.87
CA SER A 84 -24.72 0.21 11.78
C SER A 84 -25.06 0.51 10.32
N MET A 85 -26.27 1.01 10.05
CA MET A 85 -26.63 1.49 8.70
C MET A 85 -25.80 2.69 8.22
N SER A 86 -25.05 3.35 9.11
CA SER A 86 -24.27 4.56 8.80
C SER A 86 -22.76 4.35 8.85
N TYR A 87 -22.28 3.30 9.50
CA TYR A 87 -20.84 3.02 9.60
C TYR A 87 -20.48 1.55 9.78
N SER A 88 -19.26 1.20 9.37
CA SER A 88 -18.55 -0.03 9.74
C SER A 88 -17.17 0.30 10.34
N ALA A 89 -16.63 -0.58 11.17
CA ALA A 89 -15.33 -0.38 11.80
C ALA A 89 -14.55 -1.70 12.01
N ALA A 90 -13.23 -1.65 11.90
CA ALA A 90 -12.34 -2.80 12.13
C ALA A 90 -10.94 -2.38 12.63
N LEU A 91 -10.23 -3.33 13.23
CA LEU A 91 -8.92 -3.17 13.87
C LEU A 91 -7.82 -3.87 13.07
N TYR A 92 -6.62 -3.28 13.03
CA TYR A 92 -5.47 -3.76 12.26
C TYR A 92 -4.19 -3.63 13.10
N LYS A 93 -3.37 -4.69 13.11
CA LYS A 93 -1.97 -4.62 13.54
C LYS A 93 -1.07 -4.80 12.33
N VAL A 94 -0.46 -3.71 11.87
CA VAL A 94 0.31 -3.67 10.61
C VAL A 94 1.47 -2.67 10.72
N PRO A 95 2.59 -2.85 10.00
CA PRO A 95 3.77 -1.98 10.12
C PRO A 95 3.54 -0.51 9.75
N ALA A 96 2.57 -0.22 8.87
CA ALA A 96 2.16 1.15 8.53
C ALA A 96 0.76 1.19 7.91
N MET A 97 -0.11 2.08 8.42
CA MET A 97 -1.46 2.26 7.86
C MET A 97 -1.47 2.89 6.46
N THR A 98 -0.38 3.51 6.02
CA THR A 98 -0.26 4.23 4.74
C THR A 98 -0.60 3.37 3.52
N LEU A 99 -0.28 2.08 3.57
CA LEU A 99 -0.54 1.16 2.48
C LEU A 99 -2.05 0.95 2.27
N TYR A 100 -2.77 0.72 3.36
CA TYR A 100 -4.24 0.57 3.37
C TYR A 100 -4.94 1.86 2.97
N MET A 101 -4.36 3.02 3.31
CA MET A 101 -4.85 4.33 2.83
C MET A 101 -4.80 4.42 1.30
N ILE A 102 -3.74 3.89 0.66
CA ILE A 102 -3.64 3.83 -0.80
C ILE A 102 -4.59 2.75 -1.36
N GLN A 103 -4.61 1.55 -0.78
CA GLN A 103 -5.39 0.42 -1.28
C GLN A 103 -6.90 0.70 -1.24
N TYR A 104 -7.46 1.08 -0.10
CA TYR A 104 -8.90 1.36 0.00
C TYR A 104 -9.33 2.56 -0.85
N ALA A 105 -8.52 3.62 -0.86
CA ALA A 105 -8.78 4.79 -1.68
C ALA A 105 -8.64 4.53 -3.20
N SER A 106 -8.01 3.41 -3.59
CA SER A 106 -7.93 2.91 -4.98
C SER A 106 -9.03 1.89 -5.31
N ASN A 107 -9.51 1.14 -4.32
CA ASN A 107 -10.58 0.16 -4.51
C ASN A 107 -11.97 0.79 -4.63
N ILE A 108 -12.22 1.95 -4.02
CA ILE A 108 -13.49 2.68 -4.16
C ILE A 108 -13.70 3.20 -5.60
N GLY A 109 -12.65 3.68 -6.27
CA GLY A 109 -12.74 4.13 -7.68
C GLY A 109 -11.79 5.28 -8.06
N PRO A 110 -12.00 5.89 -9.24
CA PRO A 110 -11.24 7.05 -9.70
C PRO A 110 -11.74 8.39 -9.13
N GLY A 111 -12.99 8.44 -8.64
CA GLY A 111 -13.57 9.63 -8.05
C GLY A 111 -12.94 10.02 -6.70
N PRO A 112 -13.15 11.27 -6.23
CA PRO A 112 -12.65 11.71 -4.93
C PRO A 112 -13.25 10.86 -3.81
N VAL A 113 -12.43 10.44 -2.86
CA VAL A 113 -12.89 9.89 -1.57
C VAL A 113 -12.49 10.83 -0.43
N ASN A 114 -13.25 10.77 0.64
CA ASN A 114 -12.99 11.56 1.84
C ASN A 114 -12.10 10.73 2.79
N LEU A 115 -10.96 11.28 3.23
CA LEU A 115 -10.10 10.68 4.25
C LEU A 115 -10.10 11.57 5.48
N LEU A 116 -10.39 11.00 6.65
CA LEU A 116 -10.12 11.61 7.96
C LEU A 116 -8.98 10.84 8.62
N VAL A 117 -7.89 11.52 8.98
CA VAL A 117 -6.70 10.88 9.57
C VAL A 117 -6.45 11.38 10.98
N ILE A 118 -6.39 10.44 11.92
CA ILE A 118 -6.20 10.64 13.35
C ILE A 118 -4.90 9.93 13.76
N ALA A 119 -3.76 10.54 13.44
CA ALA A 119 -2.41 10.04 13.76
C ALA A 119 -1.42 11.20 13.88
N LYS A 120 -0.28 10.99 14.53
CA LYS A 120 0.78 12.01 14.63
C LYS A 120 1.52 12.14 13.29
N PRO A 121 2.11 13.31 12.97
CA PRO A 121 2.79 13.52 11.69
C PRO A 121 4.08 12.69 11.56
N LYS A 122 3.96 11.46 11.04
CA LYS A 122 5.09 10.64 10.56
C LYS A 122 5.47 11.06 9.12
N ARG A 123 6.77 11.04 8.77
CA ARG A 123 7.31 11.49 7.46
C ARG A 123 6.57 10.86 6.27
N GLU A 124 6.51 9.54 6.22
CA GLU A 124 5.91 8.80 5.11
C GLU A 124 4.38 8.92 5.08
N LEU A 125 3.73 9.09 6.24
CA LEU A 125 2.31 9.40 6.31
C LEU A 125 2.01 10.74 5.64
N HIS A 126 2.77 11.81 5.97
CA HIS A 126 2.58 13.10 5.33
C HIS A 126 2.80 13.03 3.81
N ARG A 127 3.82 12.28 3.35
CA ARG A 127 4.05 12.08 1.91
C ARG A 127 2.86 11.39 1.24
N VAL A 128 2.42 10.25 1.75
CA VAL A 128 1.29 9.49 1.18
C VAL A 128 0.01 10.34 1.17
N LEU A 129 -0.20 11.19 2.17
CA LEU A 129 -1.29 12.15 2.17
C LEU A 129 -1.20 13.19 1.05
N GLN A 130 -0.01 13.73 0.75
CA GLN A 130 0.17 14.60 -0.43
C GLN A 130 -0.07 13.82 -1.73
N CYS A 131 0.39 12.57 -1.82
CA CYS A 131 0.17 11.69 -2.98
C CYS A 131 -1.31 11.35 -3.21
N LEU A 132 -2.13 11.29 -2.17
CA LEU A 132 -3.59 11.09 -2.28
C LEU A 132 -4.30 12.40 -2.61
N LYS A 133 -3.89 13.53 -2.00
CA LYS A 133 -4.41 14.88 -2.32
C LYS A 133 -4.16 15.27 -3.78
N SER A 134 -2.96 15.02 -4.32
CA SER A 134 -2.64 15.28 -5.73
C SER A 134 -3.45 14.41 -6.69
N ARG A 135 -3.92 13.25 -6.21
CA ARG A 135 -4.85 12.33 -6.89
C ARG A 135 -6.32 12.62 -6.55
N ARG A 136 -6.62 13.89 -6.23
CA ARG A 136 -7.94 14.51 -5.99
C ARG A 136 -8.71 14.05 -4.75
N HIS A 137 -8.08 13.40 -3.79
CA HIS A 137 -8.78 12.99 -2.56
C HIS A 137 -8.85 14.11 -1.52
N ASN A 138 -9.99 14.17 -0.82
CA ASN A 138 -10.26 15.14 0.22
C ASN A 138 -9.60 14.68 1.53
N VAL A 139 -8.37 15.11 1.76
CA VAL A 139 -7.58 14.71 2.93
C VAL A 139 -7.79 15.68 4.10
N LEU A 140 -8.58 15.25 5.07
CA LEU A 140 -8.77 15.89 6.37
C LEU A 140 -7.84 15.24 7.41
N ILE A 141 -7.12 16.05 8.18
CA ILE A 141 -6.23 15.63 9.26
C ILE A 141 -6.73 16.20 10.60
N VAL A 142 -6.58 15.43 11.67
CA VAL A 142 -6.72 15.94 13.05
C VAL A 142 -5.36 16.46 13.49
N GLU A 143 -5.28 17.77 13.70
CA GLU A 143 -4.11 18.40 14.30
C GLU A 143 -4.01 18.01 15.79
N PRO A 144 -2.80 17.81 16.33
CA PRO A 144 -2.64 17.48 17.75
C PRO A 144 -3.10 18.66 18.62
N PRO A 145 -3.74 18.38 19.78
CA PRO A 145 -4.03 19.41 20.77
C PRO A 145 -2.72 19.97 21.37
N PRO A 146 -2.79 21.04 22.19
CA PRO A 146 -1.64 21.53 22.95
C PRO A 146 -0.94 20.40 23.74
N PRO A 147 0.40 20.44 23.94
CA PRO A 147 1.16 19.30 24.48
C PRO A 147 0.71 18.76 25.86
N ASP A 148 0.05 19.60 26.67
CA ASP A 148 -0.46 19.27 28.00
C ASP A 148 -1.91 18.76 28.00
N GLU A 149 -2.58 18.76 26.84
CA GLU A 149 -3.99 18.41 26.69
C GLU A 149 -4.20 17.04 26.04
N LYS A 150 -5.23 16.31 26.50
CA LYS A 150 -5.64 15.03 25.89
C LYS A 150 -6.63 15.30 24.77
N PHE A 151 -6.40 14.71 23.59
CA PHE A 151 -7.37 14.81 22.50
C PHE A 151 -8.70 14.17 22.90
N LEU A 152 -9.77 14.95 22.83
CA LEU A 152 -11.13 14.48 23.10
C LEU A 152 -11.83 14.13 21.79
N PHE A 153 -12.53 12.99 21.77
CA PHE A 153 -13.30 12.54 20.60
C PHE A 153 -14.74 13.10 20.57
N SER A 154 -14.95 14.28 21.16
CA SER A 154 -16.23 15.00 21.11
C SER A 154 -16.40 15.74 19.79
N VAL A 155 -17.65 16.04 19.45
CA VAL A 155 -18.01 16.81 18.24
C VAL A 155 -17.26 18.14 18.17
N ASP A 156 -17.21 18.91 19.27
CA ASP A 156 -16.59 20.24 19.31
C ASP A 156 -15.07 20.16 19.13
N SER A 157 -14.40 19.20 19.79
CA SER A 157 -12.95 18.97 19.67
C SER A 157 -12.56 18.59 18.24
N LEU A 158 -13.37 17.76 17.57
CA LEU A 158 -13.16 17.40 16.17
C LEU A 158 -13.36 18.61 15.24
N LEU A 159 -14.37 19.45 15.48
CA LEU A 159 -14.59 20.71 14.73
C LEU A 159 -13.48 21.75 14.96
N GLU A 160 -12.87 21.77 16.14
CA GLU A 160 -11.78 22.68 16.48
C GLU A 160 -10.43 22.25 15.89
N ASN A 161 -10.12 20.94 15.87
CA ASN A 161 -8.80 20.40 15.51
C ASN A 161 -8.70 19.80 14.09
N ALA A 162 -9.80 19.57 13.38
CA ALA A 162 -9.73 19.04 12.01
C ALA A 162 -9.43 20.14 10.97
N ARG A 163 -8.42 19.94 10.12
CA ARG A 163 -8.06 20.82 8.98
C ARG A 163 -7.82 19.99 7.72
N PHE A 164 -7.97 20.59 6.55
CA PHE A 164 -7.49 19.94 5.33
C PHE A 164 -5.95 19.88 5.31
N LEU A 165 -5.38 18.91 4.60
CA LEU A 165 -3.93 18.80 4.41
C LEU A 165 -3.39 20.06 3.71
N GLY A 166 -2.61 20.87 4.44
CA GLY A 166 -2.15 22.19 4.00
C GLY A 166 -2.87 23.37 4.67
N GLY A 167 -3.74 23.09 5.66
CA GLY A 167 -4.50 24.09 6.41
C GLY A 167 -5.92 24.29 5.89
N GLY A 168 -6.64 25.21 6.52
CA GLY A 168 -8.02 25.56 6.19
C GLY A 168 -9.07 24.64 6.79
N LYS A 169 -10.23 25.21 7.12
CA LYS A 169 -11.36 24.46 7.72
C LYS A 169 -12.27 23.90 6.62
N PRO A 170 -12.78 22.66 6.77
CA PRO A 170 -13.79 22.13 5.86
C PRO A 170 -15.09 22.92 5.98
N ARG A 171 -15.63 23.34 4.84
CA ARG A 171 -16.94 24.01 4.77
C ARG A 171 -17.79 23.37 3.69
N PHE A 172 -19.01 22.98 4.05
CA PHE A 172 -19.96 22.48 3.06
C PHE A 172 -20.33 23.57 2.03
N LYS A 173 -20.18 23.22 0.76
CA LYS A 173 -20.82 23.89 -0.37
C LYS A 173 -21.42 22.82 -1.26
N ALA A 174 -22.71 22.96 -1.58
CA ALA A 174 -23.42 21.99 -2.40
C ALA A 174 -22.98 22.07 -3.87
N LEU A 175 -21.90 21.38 -4.22
CA LEU A 175 -21.65 20.95 -5.60
C LEU A 175 -22.78 19.99 -5.97
N LEU A 176 -23.70 20.43 -6.84
CA LEU A 176 -24.90 19.66 -7.16
C LEU A 176 -24.57 18.34 -7.85
N SER A 177 -25.40 17.34 -7.57
CA SER A 177 -25.21 15.93 -7.90
C SER A 177 -25.07 15.57 -9.40
N HIS A 178 -25.28 16.53 -10.31
CA HIS A 178 -25.10 16.29 -11.75
C HIS A 178 -23.64 16.02 -12.16
N TYR A 179 -22.64 16.50 -11.41
CA TYR A 179 -21.22 16.23 -11.72
C TYR A 179 -20.70 14.88 -11.21
N ALA A 180 -21.27 14.33 -10.14
CA ALA A 180 -20.75 13.09 -9.52
C ALA A 180 -20.77 11.89 -10.50
N LEU A 181 -21.83 11.79 -11.31
CA LEU A 181 -21.98 10.78 -12.36
C LEU A 181 -20.96 10.94 -13.49
N GLU A 182 -20.60 12.18 -13.85
CA GLU A 182 -19.69 12.47 -14.97
C GLU A 182 -18.22 12.13 -14.64
N TYR A 183 -17.86 12.09 -13.35
CA TYR A 183 -16.51 11.74 -12.88
C TYR A 183 -16.35 10.30 -12.37
N ASP A 184 -17.39 9.65 -11.86
CA ASP A 184 -17.33 8.20 -11.60
C ASP A 184 -17.33 7.37 -12.91
N THR A 185 -17.82 7.94 -14.03
CA THR A 185 -17.94 7.22 -15.31
C THR A 185 -16.83 7.54 -16.32
N SER A 186 -15.90 6.60 -16.49
CA SER A 186 -15.05 6.39 -17.70
C SER A 186 -14.02 7.47 -18.13
N GLN A 187 -14.09 8.72 -17.66
CA GLN A 187 -13.24 9.82 -18.17
C GLN A 187 -11.77 9.78 -17.68
N ASP A 188 -11.53 9.48 -16.41
CA ASP A 188 -10.18 9.56 -15.81
C ASP A 188 -9.18 8.51 -16.34
N TYR A 189 -9.67 7.57 -17.16
CA TYR A 189 -8.93 6.41 -17.68
C TYR A 189 -7.86 6.78 -18.72
N TYR A 190 -7.90 8.00 -19.28
CA TYR A 190 -6.93 8.49 -20.26
C TYR A 190 -6.52 9.95 -20.06
N VAL A 191 -6.32 10.39 -18.81
CA VAL A 191 -5.58 11.65 -18.53
C VAL A 191 -4.14 11.47 -19.01
N LYS A 192 -3.87 11.86 -20.26
CA LYS A 192 -2.58 11.70 -20.94
C LYS A 192 -1.58 12.75 -20.45
N ILE A 193 -1.11 12.57 -19.22
CA ILE A 193 0.00 13.34 -18.65
C ILE A 193 1.20 13.20 -19.59
N LYS A 194 1.67 14.34 -20.13
CA LYS A 194 2.86 14.36 -21.00
C LYS A 194 4.07 14.03 -20.12
N GLU A 195 4.79 12.98 -20.48
CA GLU A 195 6.05 12.64 -19.82
C GLU A 195 7.08 13.74 -20.06
N ASP A 196 7.64 14.25 -18.97
CA ASP A 196 8.79 15.14 -18.93
C ASP A 196 9.98 14.35 -18.39
N VAL A 197 10.92 14.00 -19.27
CA VAL A 197 12.08 13.17 -18.92
C VAL A 197 13.15 13.94 -18.12
N SER A 198 13.05 15.27 -18.03
CA SER A 198 13.95 16.09 -17.21
C SER A 198 13.61 16.04 -15.72
N LYS A 199 12.36 15.71 -15.37
CA LYS A 199 11.88 15.68 -13.98
C LYS A 199 12.08 14.33 -13.32
N THR A 200 12.35 14.35 -12.02
CA THR A 200 12.23 13.17 -11.15
C THR A 200 10.76 12.78 -11.02
N VAL A 201 10.47 11.47 -11.04
CA VAL A 201 9.11 10.93 -10.85
C VAL A 201 9.09 10.17 -9.53
N ASP A 202 8.59 10.81 -8.47
CA ASP A 202 8.65 10.35 -7.08
C ASP A 202 7.27 10.00 -6.47
N PHE A 203 6.25 9.88 -7.33
CA PHE A 203 4.83 9.67 -6.98
C PHE A 203 4.13 10.81 -6.23
N SER A 204 4.79 11.96 -6.01
CA SER A 204 4.13 13.17 -5.46
C SER A 204 2.90 13.56 -6.29
N GLU A 205 3.04 13.60 -7.61
CA GLU A 205 1.97 13.68 -8.61
C GLU A 205 1.63 12.30 -9.21
N ARG A 206 0.54 12.23 -9.98
CA ARG A 206 0.14 11.05 -10.77
C ARG A 206 1.18 10.75 -11.86
N ILE A 207 1.66 9.52 -11.97
CA ILE A 207 2.75 9.20 -12.90
C ILE A 207 2.30 9.26 -14.38
N PRO A 208 3.17 9.64 -15.33
CA PRO A 208 2.84 9.64 -16.75
C PRO A 208 2.49 8.25 -17.29
N THR A 209 1.23 8.09 -17.73
CA THR A 209 0.69 6.87 -18.33
C THR A 209 0.98 6.80 -19.83
N VAL A 210 1.39 5.62 -20.31
CA VAL A 210 1.70 5.35 -21.72
C VAL A 210 0.97 4.11 -22.20
N LYS A 211 0.43 4.11 -23.42
CA LYS A 211 -0.41 3.02 -23.94
C LYS A 211 0.42 1.79 -24.32
N GLY A 212 0.19 0.65 -23.66
CA GLY A 212 0.77 -0.67 -23.97
C GLY A 212 1.77 -1.18 -22.93
N VAL A 213 2.17 -2.45 -23.07
CA VAL A 213 3.04 -3.19 -22.14
C VAL A 213 4.24 -2.35 -21.69
N ARG A 214 4.49 -2.36 -20.38
CA ARG A 214 5.53 -1.56 -19.69
C ARG A 214 6.17 -2.40 -18.59
N THR A 215 7.38 -2.04 -18.19
CA THR A 215 8.09 -2.73 -17.11
C THR A 215 8.51 -1.73 -16.04
N ALA A 216 8.14 -2.01 -14.79
CA ALA A 216 8.41 -1.16 -13.65
C ALA A 216 9.41 -1.84 -12.72
N VAL A 217 10.56 -1.20 -12.53
CA VAL A 217 11.63 -1.72 -11.68
C VAL A 217 11.60 -0.95 -10.37
N PHE A 218 11.37 -1.66 -9.27
CA PHE A 218 11.47 -1.15 -7.91
C PHE A 218 12.73 -1.75 -7.29
N TRP A 219 13.64 -0.91 -6.83
CA TRP A 219 15.00 -1.34 -6.55
C TRP A 219 15.52 -0.79 -5.23
N ASP A 220 15.73 -1.67 -4.27
CA ASP A 220 16.50 -1.38 -3.07
C ASP A 220 17.98 -1.31 -3.44
N ALA A 221 18.48 -0.09 -3.70
CA ALA A 221 19.86 0.14 -4.13
C ALA A 221 20.87 0.06 -2.96
N VAL A 222 20.44 -0.38 -1.77
CA VAL A 222 21.27 -0.63 -0.59
C VAL A 222 21.43 -2.13 -0.36
N ASP A 223 20.34 -2.92 -0.50
CA ASP A 223 20.40 -4.39 -0.51
C ASP A 223 21.00 -4.92 -1.84
N CYS A 224 20.69 -4.26 -2.97
CA CYS A 224 21.19 -4.59 -4.31
C CYS A 224 22.04 -3.41 -4.88
N PRO A 225 23.28 -3.16 -4.43
CA PRO A 225 24.10 -2.07 -4.94
C PRO A 225 24.41 -2.15 -6.45
N PHE A 226 24.73 -1.00 -7.04
CA PHE A 226 25.15 -0.82 -8.44
C PHE A 226 26.61 -0.39 -8.56
N PRO A 227 27.26 -0.56 -9.73
CA PRO A 227 28.65 -0.14 -9.92
C PRO A 227 28.80 1.37 -9.72
N LEU A 228 29.60 1.77 -8.72
CA LEU A 228 29.86 3.18 -8.39
C LEU A 228 30.73 3.88 -9.45
N SER A 229 31.33 3.09 -10.33
CA SER A 229 32.04 3.50 -11.54
C SER A 229 31.13 3.97 -12.68
N SER A 230 29.82 3.64 -12.64
CA SER A 230 28.88 3.88 -13.75
C SER A 230 27.97 5.10 -13.53
N THR A 231 27.64 5.80 -14.61
CA THR A 231 26.64 6.89 -14.59
C THR A 231 25.20 6.34 -14.52
N PRO A 232 24.21 7.16 -14.10
CA PRO A 232 22.79 6.78 -14.13
C PRO A 232 22.27 6.32 -15.51
N ASP A 233 22.79 6.89 -16.60
CA ASP A 233 22.41 6.48 -17.96
C ASP A 233 22.98 5.09 -18.32
N GLU A 234 24.22 4.80 -17.94
CA GLU A 234 24.83 3.47 -18.11
C GLU A 234 24.14 2.41 -17.24
N ILE A 235 23.87 2.72 -15.97
CA ILE A 235 23.11 1.88 -15.03
C ILE A 235 21.74 1.52 -15.61
N TYR A 236 21.01 2.52 -16.12
CA TYR A 236 19.72 2.29 -16.78
C TYR A 236 19.86 1.43 -18.04
N HIS A 237 20.86 1.69 -18.89
CA HIS A 237 21.06 0.94 -20.13
C HIS A 237 21.44 -0.53 -19.88
N SER A 238 22.26 -0.84 -18.88
CA SER A 238 22.63 -2.22 -18.53
C SER A 238 21.43 -3.01 -17.99
N ILE A 239 20.65 -2.43 -17.07
CA ILE A 239 19.41 -3.06 -16.57
C ILE A 239 18.38 -3.20 -17.70
N ALA A 240 18.20 -2.17 -18.51
CA ALA A 240 17.24 -2.20 -19.61
C ALA A 240 17.57 -3.26 -20.65
N SER A 241 18.86 -3.40 -21.01
CA SER A 241 19.31 -4.41 -21.97
C SER A 241 19.12 -5.83 -21.43
N ALA A 242 19.46 -6.08 -20.16
CA ALA A 242 19.30 -7.39 -19.53
C ALA A 242 17.81 -7.80 -19.38
N LEU A 243 16.92 -6.85 -19.06
CA LEU A 243 15.48 -7.11 -19.01
C LEU A 243 14.88 -7.34 -20.41
N VAL A 244 15.25 -6.54 -21.42
CA VAL A 244 14.78 -6.77 -22.80
C VAL A 244 15.27 -8.10 -23.37
N ALA A 245 16.50 -8.52 -23.05
CA ALA A 245 17.02 -9.84 -23.41
C ALA A 245 16.23 -11.01 -22.76
N LYS A 246 15.55 -10.76 -21.63
CA LYS A 246 14.65 -11.70 -20.94
C LYS A 246 13.18 -11.55 -21.35
N GLY A 247 12.89 -10.78 -22.41
CA GLY A 247 11.55 -10.64 -22.98
C GLY A 247 10.68 -9.53 -22.37
N PHE A 248 11.18 -8.78 -21.38
CA PHE A 248 10.44 -7.66 -20.81
C PHE A 248 10.29 -6.49 -21.81
N SER A 249 9.24 -5.67 -21.62
CA SER A 249 9.02 -4.49 -22.46
C SER A 249 10.14 -3.46 -22.29
N ALA A 250 10.71 -2.99 -23.40
CA ALA A 250 11.71 -1.92 -23.43
C ALA A 250 11.22 -0.57 -22.87
N ARG A 251 9.94 -0.45 -22.49
CA ARG A 251 9.37 0.72 -21.80
C ARG A 251 9.58 0.61 -20.30
N ILE A 252 10.83 0.77 -19.91
CA ILE A 252 11.31 0.58 -18.55
C ILE A 252 11.28 1.91 -17.78
N LYS A 253 10.85 1.86 -16.53
CA LYS A 253 11.05 2.91 -15.51
C LYS A 253 11.66 2.28 -14.28
N ILE A 254 12.69 2.91 -13.72
CA ILE A 254 13.45 2.39 -12.58
C ILE A 254 13.34 3.39 -11.42
N TRP A 255 12.87 2.91 -10.27
CA TRP A 255 12.87 3.63 -9.01
C TRP A 255 13.86 2.98 -8.05
N ALA A 256 14.98 3.66 -7.81
CA ALA A 256 16.10 3.19 -7.01
C ALA A 256 16.09 3.89 -5.65
N TYR A 257 15.82 3.16 -4.58
CA TYR A 257 15.61 3.71 -3.24
C TYR A 257 16.90 3.65 -2.43
N LEU A 258 17.31 4.80 -1.90
CA LEU A 258 18.56 4.99 -1.16
C LEU A 258 18.30 5.30 0.32
N ASP A 259 19.18 4.81 1.18
CA ASP A 259 19.42 5.34 2.53
C ASP A 259 19.71 6.87 2.44
N ASP A 260 18.87 7.71 3.06
CA ASP A 260 19.07 9.18 3.14
C ASP A 260 19.46 9.68 4.55
N ASP A 261 19.62 8.75 5.49
CA ASP A 261 20.16 8.97 6.85
C ASP A 261 21.69 9.17 6.82
N LYS A 262 22.37 8.40 5.96
CA LYS A 262 23.83 8.37 5.80
C LYS A 262 24.26 9.26 4.63
N LYS A 263 24.69 10.49 4.96
CA LYS A 263 25.23 11.49 4.02
C LYS A 263 26.48 11.01 3.28
N GLY A 264 26.65 11.45 2.04
CA GLY A 264 27.85 11.16 1.25
C GLY A 264 27.73 11.63 -0.19
N SER A 265 28.78 12.28 -0.69
CA SER A 265 28.80 13.06 -1.95
C SER A 265 28.03 12.43 -3.13
N TRP A 266 28.22 11.14 -3.41
CA TRP A 266 27.53 10.49 -4.53
C TRP A 266 26.01 10.36 -4.32
N ARG A 267 25.55 10.14 -3.08
CA ARG A 267 24.11 10.13 -2.75
C ARG A 267 23.51 11.52 -2.81
N ASP A 268 24.25 12.51 -2.31
CA ASP A 268 23.82 13.91 -2.33
C ASP A 268 23.65 14.42 -3.78
N VAL A 269 24.45 13.90 -4.72
CA VAL A 269 24.29 14.13 -6.18
C VAL A 269 23.11 13.36 -6.78
N LEU A 270 22.92 12.08 -6.44
CA LEU A 270 21.83 11.27 -7.02
C LEU A 270 20.44 11.63 -6.49
N LEU A 271 20.34 12.07 -5.23
CA LEU A 271 19.08 12.53 -4.60
C LEU A 271 18.77 14.02 -4.89
N GLY A 272 19.67 14.72 -5.59
CA GLY A 272 19.50 16.11 -6.03
C GLY A 272 18.73 16.24 -7.35
N ASP A 273 18.96 17.35 -8.05
CA ASP A 273 18.34 17.62 -9.35
C ASP A 273 18.78 16.61 -10.43
N LYS A 274 17.79 16.06 -11.16
CA LYS A 274 18.01 15.07 -12.21
C LYS A 274 18.77 15.66 -13.40
N THR A 275 20.00 15.18 -13.61
CA THR A 275 20.90 15.65 -14.69
C THR A 275 21.04 14.67 -15.86
N TRP A 276 20.69 13.39 -15.67
CA TRP A 276 20.79 12.32 -16.67
C TRP A 276 19.53 12.21 -17.54
N ALA A 277 19.65 11.60 -18.72
CA ALA A 277 18.56 11.51 -19.70
C ALA A 277 17.55 10.38 -19.39
N SER A 278 18.02 9.29 -18.80
CA SER A 278 17.27 8.04 -18.63
C SER A 278 16.13 8.08 -17.63
N ARG A 279 15.26 7.06 -17.69
CA ARG A 279 14.10 6.86 -16.80
C ARG A 279 14.46 6.07 -15.52
N ILE A 280 15.62 6.37 -14.96
CA ILE A 280 15.96 5.99 -13.59
C ILE A 280 15.75 7.20 -12.68
N TYR A 281 15.22 6.95 -11.49
CA TYR A 281 14.89 7.95 -10.47
C TYR A 281 15.42 7.45 -9.14
N PHE A 282 16.37 8.16 -8.55
CA PHE A 282 16.86 7.86 -7.21
C PHE A 282 15.98 8.57 -6.18
N LEU A 283 15.45 7.81 -5.22
CA LEU A 283 14.47 8.30 -4.25
C LEU A 283 14.97 8.09 -2.81
N PRO A 284 14.70 9.04 -1.89
CA PRO A 284 14.99 8.86 -0.48
C PRO A 284 14.05 7.81 0.13
N GLY A 285 14.62 6.71 0.60
CA GLY A 285 13.90 5.61 1.25
C GLY A 285 13.85 5.72 2.78
N GLY A 286 14.83 6.37 3.41
CA GLY A 286 15.08 6.21 4.85
C GLY A 286 15.88 4.94 5.17
N ASP A 287 15.84 4.54 6.44
CA ASP A 287 16.39 3.26 6.89
C ASP A 287 15.72 2.05 6.21
N LYS A 288 16.20 0.84 6.51
CA LYS A 288 15.73 -0.40 5.86
C LYS A 288 14.20 -0.57 5.96
N ALA A 289 13.61 -0.35 7.13
CA ALA A 289 12.17 -0.51 7.35
C ALA A 289 11.36 0.62 6.67
N SER A 290 11.82 1.86 6.79
CA SER A 290 11.23 3.03 6.13
C SER A 290 11.21 2.85 4.61
N ARG A 291 12.32 2.36 4.05
CA ARG A 291 12.48 2.09 2.62
C ARG A 291 11.56 0.98 2.14
N ARG A 292 11.42 -0.09 2.92
CA ARG A 292 10.49 -1.21 2.66
C ARG A 292 9.04 -0.73 2.53
N ILE A 293 8.60 0.10 3.48
CA ILE A 293 7.26 0.72 3.49
C ILE A 293 7.11 1.68 2.30
N ARG A 294 8.12 2.55 2.05
CA ARG A 294 8.14 3.52 0.95
C ARG A 294 8.03 2.84 -0.42
N MET A 295 8.78 1.76 -0.64
CA MET A 295 8.73 0.96 -1.86
C MET A 295 7.35 0.34 -2.06
N LEU A 296 6.78 -0.29 -1.04
CA LEU A 296 5.47 -0.95 -1.14
C LEU A 296 4.32 0.07 -1.36
N ASN A 297 4.37 1.23 -0.68
CA ASN A 297 3.46 2.35 -0.94
C ASN A 297 3.56 2.83 -2.41
N ASP A 298 4.77 2.98 -2.95
CA ASP A 298 4.97 3.43 -4.33
C ASP A 298 4.60 2.37 -5.38
N MET A 299 4.72 1.07 -5.06
CA MET A 299 4.17 -0.01 -5.89
C MET A 299 2.64 0.08 -5.98
N TYR A 300 1.96 0.40 -4.87
CA TYR A 300 0.51 0.61 -4.85
C TYR A 300 0.07 1.97 -5.43
N LEU A 301 0.92 3.01 -5.43
CA LEU A 301 0.67 4.25 -6.17
C LEU A 301 0.88 4.08 -7.69
N TRP A 302 1.88 3.30 -8.08
CA TRP A 302 2.09 2.88 -9.48
C TRP A 302 0.94 2.01 -9.99
N GLU A 303 0.45 1.08 -9.17
CA GLU A 303 -0.77 0.31 -9.39
C GLU A 303 -1.93 1.27 -9.65
N ARG A 304 -2.29 2.10 -8.68
CA ARG A 304 -3.41 3.04 -8.76
C ARG A 304 -3.40 3.89 -10.03
N ASP A 305 -2.23 4.35 -10.45
CA ASP A 305 -2.06 5.20 -11.63
C ASP A 305 -2.11 4.40 -12.96
N SER A 306 -2.28 3.08 -12.90
CA SER A 306 -2.44 2.17 -14.06
C SER A 306 -3.83 2.23 -14.67
N SER A 307 -3.93 1.86 -15.95
CA SER A 307 -5.23 1.66 -16.59
C SER A 307 -5.85 0.35 -16.15
N ARG A 308 -7.02 0.41 -15.50
CA ARG A 308 -7.79 -0.76 -15.03
C ARG A 308 -8.62 -1.46 -16.12
N SER A 309 -8.62 -0.98 -17.38
CA SER A 309 -9.76 -1.17 -18.30
C SER A 309 -9.60 -2.14 -19.47
N THR A 310 -8.46 -2.84 -19.67
CA THR A 310 -8.38 -3.90 -20.70
C THR A 310 -7.69 -5.17 -20.20
N ARG A 311 -8.15 -6.33 -20.70
CA ARG A 311 -7.57 -7.66 -20.48
C ARG A 311 -6.23 -7.87 -21.21
N SER A 312 -5.44 -6.82 -21.41
CA SER A 312 -4.38 -6.78 -22.43
C SER A 312 -3.29 -5.72 -22.17
N TYR A 313 -3.18 -5.25 -20.92
CA TYR A 313 -2.02 -4.49 -20.45
C TYR A 313 -1.29 -5.29 -19.38
N GLU A 314 -0.67 -6.39 -19.81
CA GLU A 314 0.46 -6.99 -19.10
C GLU A 314 1.44 -5.87 -18.71
N ALA A 315 1.78 -5.81 -17.43
CA ALA A 315 2.60 -4.76 -16.87
C ALA A 315 3.50 -5.38 -15.81
N SER A 316 4.67 -5.82 -16.23
CA SER A 316 5.57 -6.58 -15.36
C SER A 316 6.23 -5.67 -14.33
N LEU A 317 6.25 -6.11 -13.07
CA LEU A 317 6.93 -5.46 -11.97
C LEU A 317 8.16 -6.30 -11.60
N VAL A 318 9.33 -5.67 -11.53
CA VAL A 318 10.58 -6.33 -11.15
C VAL A 318 11.09 -5.67 -9.86
N LEU A 319 11.11 -6.44 -8.77
CA LEU A 319 11.48 -5.98 -7.43
C LEU A 319 12.88 -6.50 -7.07
N PHE A 320 13.89 -5.64 -7.18
CA PHE A 320 15.26 -5.91 -6.74
C PHE A 320 15.39 -5.56 -5.25
N ALA A 321 15.11 -6.51 -4.37
CA ALA A 321 15.24 -6.32 -2.93
C ALA A 321 15.30 -7.69 -2.21
N ASP A 322 16.28 -7.89 -1.34
CA ASP A 322 16.34 -9.08 -0.48
C ASP A 322 15.22 -9.07 0.56
N GLN A 323 14.88 -7.87 1.05
CA GLN A 323 13.98 -7.65 2.16
C GLN A 323 12.48 -7.84 1.90
N PHE A 324 12.05 -8.72 1.00
CA PHE A 324 10.62 -9.00 0.81
C PHE A 324 10.22 -10.47 0.96
N LYS A 325 11.17 -11.41 0.80
CA LYS A 325 10.88 -12.86 0.73
C LYS A 325 10.53 -13.52 2.08
N ASP A 326 11.15 -13.10 3.18
CA ASP A 326 11.10 -13.79 4.49
C ASP A 326 10.07 -13.19 5.48
N ASP A 327 9.05 -12.48 5.01
CA ASP A 327 8.09 -11.78 5.88
C ASP A 327 6.66 -11.86 5.37
N ALA A 328 5.82 -12.57 6.12
CA ALA A 328 4.43 -12.86 5.76
C ALA A 328 3.57 -11.61 5.48
N TYR A 329 3.85 -10.45 6.09
CA TYR A 329 3.11 -9.22 5.77
C TYR A 329 3.42 -8.75 4.36
N TYR A 330 4.71 -8.71 4.02
CA TYR A 330 5.17 -8.19 2.73
C TYR A 330 4.87 -9.18 1.61
N VAL A 331 5.03 -10.49 1.84
CA VAL A 331 4.59 -11.56 0.93
C VAL A 331 3.09 -11.43 0.63
N HIS A 332 2.24 -11.35 1.65
CA HIS A 332 0.78 -11.22 1.49
C HIS A 332 0.37 -9.95 0.74
N MET A 333 1.01 -8.81 1.00
CA MET A 333 0.73 -7.56 0.29
C MET A 333 1.28 -7.53 -1.15
N LEU A 334 2.26 -8.39 -1.49
CA LEU A 334 2.67 -8.64 -2.87
C LEU A 334 1.70 -9.60 -3.59
N GLN A 335 1.18 -10.63 -2.90
CA GLN A 335 0.15 -11.54 -3.44
C GLN A 335 -1.14 -10.78 -3.76
N LYS A 336 -1.58 -9.87 -2.87
CA LYS A 336 -2.70 -8.96 -3.14
C LYS A 336 -2.45 -8.06 -4.36
N LEU A 337 -1.22 -7.59 -4.56
CA LEU A 337 -0.86 -6.76 -5.71
C LEU A 337 -0.95 -7.52 -7.04
N LEU A 338 -0.55 -8.80 -7.06
CA LEU A 338 -0.80 -9.70 -8.19
C LEU A 338 -2.31 -9.84 -8.45
N ASN A 339 -3.06 -10.26 -7.43
CA ASN A 339 -4.41 -10.79 -7.60
C ASN A 339 -5.44 -9.68 -7.89
N ASP A 340 -5.24 -8.48 -7.36
CA ASP A 340 -6.09 -7.31 -7.67
C ASP A 340 -5.93 -6.82 -9.14
N ARG A 341 -4.86 -7.18 -9.87
CA ARG A 341 -4.51 -6.53 -11.16
C ARG A 341 -3.91 -7.35 -12.30
N ARG A 342 -3.41 -8.57 -12.10
CA ARG A 342 -2.73 -9.36 -13.14
C ARG A 342 -1.48 -8.67 -13.74
N CYS A 343 -0.68 -8.03 -12.89
CA CYS A 343 0.71 -7.72 -13.22
C CYS A 343 1.58 -8.97 -12.97
N ASP A 344 2.62 -9.20 -13.78
CA ASP A 344 3.58 -10.27 -13.53
C ASP A 344 4.68 -9.76 -12.58
N LEU A 345 4.88 -10.38 -11.42
CA LEU A 345 5.89 -9.97 -10.44
C LEU A 345 7.12 -10.89 -10.48
N VAL A 346 8.29 -10.31 -10.74
CA VAL A 346 9.59 -10.96 -10.48
C VAL A 346 10.19 -10.37 -9.22
N LEU A 347 10.55 -11.24 -8.27
CA LEU A 347 11.51 -10.88 -7.21
C LEU A 347 12.92 -11.16 -7.70
N VAL A 348 13.85 -10.23 -7.48
CA VAL A 348 15.27 -10.40 -7.75
C VAL A 348 16.02 -10.31 -6.42
N ASN A 349 16.27 -11.49 -5.83
CA ASN A 349 16.91 -11.64 -4.53
C ASN A 349 18.44 -11.74 -4.68
N PRO A 350 19.22 -10.86 -4.05
CA PRO A 350 20.68 -10.85 -4.17
C PRO A 350 21.35 -11.88 -3.21
N THR A 351 21.98 -12.93 -3.74
CA THR A 351 22.87 -13.80 -2.96
C THR A 351 24.30 -13.25 -2.92
N LEU A 352 25.08 -13.58 -1.89
CA LEU A 352 26.45 -13.09 -1.69
C LEU A 352 27.42 -13.42 -2.85
N ASP A 353 27.14 -14.45 -3.64
CA ASP A 353 27.95 -14.81 -4.81
C ASP A 353 27.64 -13.96 -6.05
N ILE A 354 26.40 -13.44 -6.19
CA ILE A 354 25.93 -12.67 -7.37
C ILE A 354 25.78 -11.17 -7.12
N ASN A 355 25.72 -10.72 -5.86
CA ASN A 355 25.56 -9.31 -5.48
C ASN A 355 26.88 -8.53 -5.61
N LYS A 356 27.47 -8.52 -6.81
CA LYS A 356 28.81 -7.97 -7.10
C LYS A 356 28.71 -6.95 -8.24
N PRO A 357 28.40 -5.68 -7.93
CA PRO A 357 28.14 -4.66 -8.95
C PRO A 357 29.28 -4.37 -9.92
N GLU A 358 30.53 -4.46 -9.48
CA GLU A 358 31.71 -4.08 -10.29
C GLU A 358 32.22 -5.21 -11.21
N THR A 359 31.44 -6.27 -11.47
CA THR A 359 31.83 -7.34 -12.42
C THR A 359 31.15 -7.15 -13.80
N PRO A 360 31.80 -7.55 -14.92
CA PRO A 360 31.26 -7.33 -16.26
C PRO A 360 29.93 -8.04 -16.55
N GLU A 361 29.54 -9.03 -15.73
CA GLU A 361 28.29 -9.78 -15.84
C GLU A 361 27.11 -9.07 -15.14
N TRP A 362 27.31 -7.94 -14.47
CA TRP A 362 26.23 -7.17 -13.83
C TRP A 362 25.40 -6.38 -14.88
N PRO A 363 24.06 -6.34 -14.78
CA PRO A 363 23.18 -7.02 -13.83
C PRO A 363 22.68 -8.39 -14.34
N GLY A 364 23.22 -8.89 -15.46
CA GLY A 364 22.81 -10.16 -16.08
C GLY A 364 22.84 -11.34 -15.10
N LEU A 365 23.98 -11.56 -14.43
CA LEU A 365 24.14 -12.66 -13.45
C LEU A 365 23.14 -12.59 -12.28
N LEU A 366 22.79 -11.38 -11.85
CA LEU A 366 21.79 -11.13 -10.80
C LEU A 366 20.38 -11.49 -11.30
N LEU A 367 20.05 -11.16 -12.55
CA LEU A 367 18.80 -11.53 -13.22
C LEU A 367 18.76 -12.98 -13.74
N ASP A 368 19.90 -13.68 -13.82
CA ASP A 368 19.99 -15.09 -14.23
C ASP A 368 19.86 -16.07 -13.05
N LYS A 369 20.28 -15.66 -11.85
CA LYS A 369 20.30 -16.51 -10.65
C LYS A 369 19.41 -16.03 -9.50
N GLY A 370 19.23 -14.72 -9.34
CA GLY A 370 18.45 -14.13 -8.25
C GLY A 370 16.98 -13.91 -8.60
N ALA A 371 16.62 -13.97 -9.88
CA ALA A 371 15.27 -13.71 -10.36
C ALA A 371 14.35 -14.94 -10.25
N SER A 372 13.22 -14.79 -9.57
CA SER A 372 12.12 -15.77 -9.54
C SER A 372 10.78 -15.09 -9.81
N TRP A 373 9.90 -15.75 -10.57
CA TRP A 373 8.49 -15.37 -10.61
C TRP A 373 7.89 -15.56 -9.21
N PHE A 374 7.18 -14.54 -8.74
CA PHE A 374 6.41 -14.62 -7.51
C PHE A 374 5.08 -15.32 -7.82
N ALA A 375 4.88 -16.50 -7.24
CA ALA A 375 3.71 -17.32 -7.50
C ALA A 375 2.47 -16.81 -6.75
N ASP A 376 1.29 -17.02 -7.34
CA ASP A 376 0.03 -17.00 -6.61
C ASP A 376 -0.20 -18.38 -5.99
N GLU A 377 -0.33 -18.45 -4.67
CA GLU A 377 -0.38 -19.72 -3.90
C GLU A 377 -1.76 -20.39 -3.95
N THR A 378 -2.41 -20.41 -5.12
CA THR A 378 -3.77 -20.96 -5.30
C THR A 378 -3.83 -22.25 -6.13
N SER A 379 -2.70 -22.90 -6.44
CA SER A 379 -2.69 -24.10 -7.29
C SER A 379 -1.62 -25.15 -7.00
N GLU A 380 -1.27 -25.41 -5.73
CA GLU A 380 -0.35 -26.54 -5.41
C GLU A 380 -0.69 -27.28 -4.10
N ILE A 381 -1.94 -27.73 -3.95
CA ILE A 381 -2.24 -28.93 -3.14
C ILE A 381 -1.95 -30.16 -4.01
N SER A 382 -0.66 -30.44 -4.24
CA SER A 382 -0.20 -31.69 -4.81
C SER A 382 -0.01 -32.72 -3.69
N GLU A 383 -0.74 -33.83 -3.74
CA GLU A 383 -0.51 -34.96 -2.84
C GLU A 383 0.85 -35.62 -3.13
N GLU A 384 1.89 -35.29 -2.36
CA GLU A 384 3.11 -36.10 -2.38
C GLU A 384 2.90 -37.42 -1.60
N PRO A 385 3.29 -38.58 -2.17
CA PRO A 385 2.99 -39.87 -1.58
C PRO A 385 3.88 -40.16 -0.36
N SER A 386 3.26 -40.39 0.79
CA SER A 386 3.97 -40.74 2.03
C SER A 386 4.85 -42.00 1.86
N PRO A 387 6.17 -41.93 2.14
CA PRO A 387 7.07 -43.05 1.91
C PRO A 387 6.88 -44.15 2.95
N GLN A 388 6.48 -45.34 2.48
CA GLN A 388 6.38 -46.54 3.31
C GLN A 388 7.71 -46.86 4.01
N LYS A 389 7.64 -47.12 5.32
CA LYS A 389 8.63 -47.92 6.03
C LYS A 389 7.96 -49.15 6.62
N HIS A 390 8.48 -50.31 6.25
CA HIS A 390 8.20 -51.56 6.95
C HIS A 390 8.96 -51.58 8.28
N GLU A 391 8.22 -51.74 9.38
CA GLU A 391 8.65 -52.53 10.53
C GLU A 391 7.51 -53.54 10.81
N ALA A 392 7.84 -54.75 11.28
CA ALA A 392 6.90 -55.86 11.35
C ALA A 392 7.20 -56.77 12.55
N GLU A 393 6.32 -56.72 13.56
CA GLU A 393 6.22 -57.53 14.79
C GLU A 393 4.99 -56.95 15.54
N GLU A 394 3.98 -57.67 16.08
CA GLU A 394 3.64 -59.11 16.13
C GLU A 394 2.10 -59.31 15.98
N GLU A 395 1.62 -60.56 15.95
CA GLU A 395 0.18 -60.94 15.99
C GLU A 395 -0.32 -61.17 17.45
N ILE A 396 -1.61 -61.34 17.79
CA ILE A 396 -2.85 -61.71 17.05
C ILE A 396 -4.07 -60.89 17.59
N PRO A 397 -5.19 -60.74 16.85
CA PRO A 397 -6.26 -59.76 17.13
C PRO A 397 -7.48 -60.28 17.93
N GLU A 398 -8.32 -59.37 18.50
CA GLU A 398 -9.72 -59.68 18.85
C GLU A 398 -10.75 -58.58 18.48
N LYS A 399 -11.92 -59.04 17.99
CA LYS A 399 -13.29 -58.46 18.06
C LYS A 399 -13.62 -57.10 17.37
N LEU A 400 -14.21 -57.25 16.17
CA LEU A 400 -15.36 -56.48 15.64
C LEU A 400 -16.52 -56.39 16.66
N PRO A 401 -17.39 -55.34 16.67
CA PRO A 401 -18.37 -55.08 15.59
C PRO A 401 -18.73 -53.58 15.28
N VAL A 402 -18.85 -53.14 14.01
CA VAL A 402 -20.07 -53.06 13.12
C VAL A 402 -20.94 -51.78 13.26
N MET A 403 -20.99 -50.98 12.16
CA MET A 403 -22.04 -50.01 11.74
C MET A 403 -22.33 -48.79 12.66
N SER A 404 -22.97 -47.70 12.19
CA SER A 404 -23.62 -47.43 10.89
C SER A 404 -23.27 -46.07 10.28
N ASP A 405 -23.78 -45.85 9.07
CA ASP A 405 -23.83 -44.59 8.31
C ASP A 405 -24.54 -43.45 9.06
N MET A 406 -24.31 -42.21 8.61
CA MET A 406 -25.29 -41.11 8.73
C MET A 406 -25.25 -40.21 7.49
N ASP A 407 -26.41 -39.69 7.12
CA ASP A 407 -26.70 -39.13 5.79
C ASP A 407 -26.23 -37.69 5.54
N TYR A 408 -26.11 -37.37 4.24
CA TYR A 408 -26.17 -36.00 3.73
C TYR A 408 -27.54 -35.37 4.01
N CYS A 409 -27.57 -34.17 4.58
CA CYS A 409 -28.71 -33.27 4.48
C CYS A 409 -28.29 -31.93 3.87
N ARG A 410 -28.86 -31.60 2.71
CA ARG A 410 -28.83 -30.25 2.14
C ARG A 410 -29.83 -29.38 2.90
N PHE A 411 -29.52 -28.11 3.08
CA PHE A 411 -30.53 -27.09 3.24
C PHE A 411 -30.20 -25.87 2.38
N GLY A 412 -31.25 -25.33 1.77
CA GLY A 412 -31.32 -23.96 1.32
C GLY A 412 -32.76 -23.51 1.56
N ASP A 413 -32.91 -22.31 2.09
CA ASP A 413 -33.73 -21.21 1.57
C ASP A 413 -33.26 -19.90 2.24
#